data_AF-A0A5N6TLP6-F1
#
_entry.id   AF-A0A5N6TLP6-F1
#
_cell.length_a   1.000
_cell.length_b   1.000
_cell.length_c   1.000
_cell.angle_alpha   90.00
_cell.angle_beta   90.00
_cell.angle_gamma   90.00
#
_symmetry.space_group_name_H-M   'P 1'
#
loop_
_entity.id
_entity.type
_entity.pdbx_description
1 polymer ?
#
loop_
_entity_poly.entity_id
_entity_poly.type
_entity_poly.pdbx_seq_one_letter_code
_entity_poly.pdbx_strand_id
1 'polypeptide(L)'
;MSATTTVTAPPRITVENVATLFPDVDTSLAREVLPTASGNPSSGSSSELAGYDKEQVRLMDEVCIVLDDDDKPIGSASKKTCHLMTNIDQGLLHRAFSVFLFDSNKRLLLQQRATEKITFPDMWTNTCCSHPLGIAGETGSELDAAVLGVKRAAQRKLNHELGIKPEQVPLDKFEFFTRIHYKAPSDGKWGEHEIDYILFIQADVDLDPNLNEVRDTKYVSADELKAMFEQPGLKFTPWFKLICNSMLFEWWSHLGSPSLEQYKGEKEIRRM
;
A
#
# COMPACT_ATOMS: atom_id res chain seq x y z
N MET A 1 15.14 -39.25 -19.34
CA MET A 1 14.15 -38.36 -19.99
C MET A 1 13.73 -37.33 -18.97
N SER A 2 14.15 -36.07 -19.14
CA SER A 2 13.81 -34.99 -18.20
C SER A 2 12.43 -34.47 -18.55
N ALA A 3 11.47 -34.59 -17.64
CA ALA A 3 10.11 -34.10 -17.84
C ALA A 3 10.11 -32.57 -17.68
N THR A 4 10.09 -31.85 -18.80
CA THR A 4 9.83 -30.42 -18.82
C THR A 4 8.38 -30.21 -18.39
N THR A 5 8.18 -29.75 -17.15
CA THR A 5 6.86 -29.37 -16.66
C THR A 5 6.64 -27.93 -17.10
N THR A 6 5.78 -27.73 -18.09
CA THR A 6 5.35 -26.39 -18.51
C THR A 6 4.53 -25.79 -17.37
N VAL A 7 5.11 -24.87 -16.61
CA VAL A 7 4.35 -24.08 -15.64
C VAL A 7 3.50 -23.12 -16.45
N THR A 8 2.21 -23.45 -16.63
CA THR A 8 1.23 -22.51 -17.18
C THR A 8 1.17 -21.30 -16.25
N ALA A 9 1.37 -20.10 -16.79
CA ALA A 9 1.15 -18.87 -16.04
C ALA A 9 -0.29 -18.87 -15.49
N PRO A 10 -0.52 -18.40 -14.26
CA PRO A 10 -1.87 -18.28 -13.72
C PRO A 10 -2.73 -17.42 -14.66
N PRO A 11 -4.03 -17.73 -14.82
CA PRO A 11 -4.92 -16.98 -15.70
C PRO A 11 -4.98 -15.51 -15.25
N ARG A 12 -5.01 -14.59 -16.22
CA ARG A 12 -5.22 -13.15 -15.94
C ARG A 12 -6.55 -12.99 -15.21
N ILE A 13 -6.52 -12.27 -14.08
CA ILE A 13 -7.72 -11.97 -13.32
C ILE A 13 -8.46 -10.81 -14.00
N THR A 14 -9.75 -10.98 -14.18
CA THR A 14 -10.65 -10.01 -14.82
C THR A 14 -11.94 -9.89 -14.03
N VAL A 15 -12.73 -8.85 -14.32
CA VAL A 15 -14.04 -8.67 -13.68
C VAL A 15 -15.00 -9.85 -13.92
N GLU A 16 -14.84 -10.57 -15.04
CA GLU A 16 -15.67 -11.72 -15.38
C GLU A 16 -15.31 -12.99 -14.59
N ASN A 17 -14.04 -13.17 -14.21
CA ASN A 17 -13.57 -14.40 -13.55
C ASN A 17 -13.27 -14.23 -12.05
N VAL A 18 -13.08 -13.00 -11.55
CA VAL A 18 -12.57 -12.75 -10.19
C VAL A 18 -13.44 -13.38 -9.11
N ALA A 19 -14.77 -13.29 -9.21
CA ALA A 19 -15.68 -13.89 -8.23
C ALA A 19 -15.73 -15.44 -8.30
N THR A 20 -15.32 -16.02 -9.44
CA THR A 20 -15.20 -17.49 -9.57
C THR A 20 -13.90 -17.98 -8.95
N LEU A 21 -12.81 -17.24 -9.15
CA LEU A 21 -11.49 -17.55 -8.59
C LEU A 21 -11.44 -17.26 -7.08
N PHE A 22 -12.11 -16.20 -6.64
CA PHE A 22 -12.12 -15.72 -5.27
C PHE A 22 -13.56 -15.41 -4.84
N PRO A 23 -14.27 -16.41 -4.27
CA PRO A 23 -15.67 -16.24 -3.86
C PRO A 23 -15.93 -15.13 -2.84
N ASP A 24 -14.91 -14.71 -2.09
CA ASP A 24 -14.97 -13.62 -1.11
C ASP A 24 -14.84 -12.23 -1.76
N VAL A 25 -14.56 -12.13 -3.06
CA VAL A 25 -14.50 -10.85 -3.78
C VAL A 25 -15.90 -10.39 -4.16
N ASP A 26 -16.31 -9.24 -3.64
CA ASP A 26 -17.52 -8.56 -4.04
C ASP A 26 -17.30 -7.76 -5.32
N THR A 27 -18.04 -8.09 -6.37
CA THR A 27 -17.98 -7.38 -7.66
C THR A 27 -18.96 -6.20 -7.72
N SER A 28 -19.74 -5.95 -6.67
CA SER A 28 -20.64 -4.79 -6.58
C SER A 28 -19.88 -3.48 -6.73
N LEU A 29 -18.67 -3.35 -6.16
CA LEU A 29 -17.85 -2.15 -6.31
C LEU A 29 -17.50 -1.87 -7.78
N ALA A 30 -17.13 -2.89 -8.54
CA ALA A 30 -16.89 -2.75 -9.99
C ALA A 30 -18.17 -2.38 -10.75
N ARG A 31 -19.32 -2.85 -10.24
CA ARG A 31 -20.66 -2.57 -10.81
C ARG A 31 -21.29 -1.26 -10.35
N GLU A 32 -20.81 -0.62 -9.28
CA GLU A 32 -21.25 0.70 -8.80
C GLU A 32 -20.41 1.84 -9.41
N VAL A 33 -19.17 1.55 -9.80
CA VAL A 33 -18.34 2.44 -10.64
C VAL A 33 -18.81 2.43 -12.10
N LEU A 34 -19.64 1.46 -12.50
CA LEU A 34 -20.53 1.46 -13.67
C LEU A 34 -22.00 1.51 -13.19
N PRO A 35 -23.06 1.66 -14.02
CA PRO A 35 -24.38 1.89 -13.47
C PRO A 35 -25.08 0.60 -12.98
N THR A 36 -25.37 0.57 -11.68
CA THR A 36 -26.47 -0.07 -10.93
C THR A 36 -26.18 -1.25 -9.98
N ALA A 37 -26.63 -1.00 -8.73
CA ALA A 37 -27.16 -1.87 -7.66
C ALA A 37 -26.19 -2.56 -6.68
N SER A 38 -26.61 -2.45 -5.41
CA SER A 38 -25.88 -2.52 -4.14
C SER A 38 -25.80 -3.90 -3.49
N GLY A 39 -24.78 -4.12 -2.64
CA GLY A 39 -24.60 -5.31 -1.81
C GLY A 39 -23.83 -5.06 -0.50
N ASN A 40 -24.22 -5.79 0.56
CA ASN A 40 -23.70 -5.71 1.95
C ASN A 40 -22.62 -6.78 2.22
N PRO A 41 -21.63 -6.53 3.10
CA PRO A 41 -20.62 -7.55 3.45
C PRO A 41 -21.08 -8.49 4.57
N SER A 42 -20.67 -9.76 4.48
CA SER A 42 -20.86 -10.81 5.48
C SER A 42 -19.62 -10.98 6.36
N SER A 43 -19.80 -11.01 7.68
CA SER A 43 -18.73 -11.21 8.67
C SER A 43 -18.65 -12.68 9.12
N GLY A 44 -17.51 -13.32 8.87
CA GLY A 44 -17.20 -14.65 9.36
C GLY A 44 -15.96 -14.61 10.26
N SER A 45 -16.12 -14.86 11.56
CA SER A 45 -15.00 -15.07 12.48
C SER A 45 -14.14 -16.23 11.98
N SER A 46 -12.91 -15.94 11.55
CA SER A 46 -12.03 -16.94 10.95
C SER A 46 -10.89 -17.34 11.90
N SER A 47 -10.63 -18.65 11.99
CA SER A 47 -9.55 -19.27 12.78
C SER A 47 -8.16 -18.76 12.41
N GLU A 48 -8.02 -18.15 11.23
CA GLU A 48 -6.78 -17.62 10.70
C GLU A 48 -6.25 -16.40 11.44
N LEU A 49 -7.11 -15.69 12.18
CA LEU A 49 -6.71 -14.51 12.96
C LEU A 49 -6.53 -14.83 14.45
N ALA A 50 -6.58 -16.12 14.83
CA ALA A 50 -6.38 -16.55 16.21
C ALA A 50 -4.95 -16.23 16.68
N GLY A 51 -4.85 -15.50 17.80
CA GLY A 51 -3.57 -15.14 18.43
C GLY A 51 -3.03 -13.76 18.03
N TYR A 52 -3.66 -13.06 17.09
CA TYR A 52 -3.31 -11.66 16.77
C TYR A 52 -4.00 -10.66 17.69
N ASP A 53 -3.44 -9.44 17.75
CA ASP A 53 -4.02 -8.33 18.49
C ASP A 53 -5.44 -7.99 18.00
N LYS A 54 -6.35 -7.67 18.92
CA LYS A 54 -7.78 -7.49 18.62
C LYS A 54 -8.04 -6.32 17.68
N GLU A 55 -7.27 -5.25 17.79
CA GLU A 55 -7.44 -4.08 16.94
C GLU A 55 -6.95 -4.38 15.53
N GLN A 56 -5.80 -5.04 15.39
CA GLN A 56 -5.31 -5.49 14.08
C GLN A 56 -6.25 -6.51 13.42
N VAL A 57 -6.89 -7.39 14.19
CA VAL A 57 -7.96 -8.27 13.69
C VAL A 57 -9.16 -7.47 13.21
N ARG A 58 -9.60 -6.43 13.94
CA ARG A 58 -10.70 -5.56 13.51
C ARG A 58 -10.38 -4.83 12.20
N LEU A 59 -9.14 -4.39 12.03
CA LEU A 59 -8.68 -3.73 10.80
C LEU A 59 -8.56 -4.68 9.61
N MET A 60 -8.58 -6.00 9.84
CA MET A 60 -8.58 -6.98 8.75
C MET A 60 -9.92 -7.08 8.01
N ASP A 61 -10.98 -6.49 8.56
CA ASP A 61 -12.28 -6.33 7.91
C ASP A 61 -12.36 -5.10 6.99
N GLU A 62 -11.32 -4.24 6.97
CA GLU A 62 -11.25 -3.11 6.03
C GLU A 62 -11.35 -3.62 4.58
N VAL A 63 -12.09 -2.89 3.74
CA VAL A 63 -12.41 -3.31 2.37
C VAL A 63 -11.39 -2.72 1.39
N CYS A 64 -10.51 -3.56 0.87
CA CYS A 64 -9.54 -3.21 -0.17
C CYS A 64 -10.18 -3.22 -1.56
N ILE A 65 -9.59 -2.44 -2.48
CA ILE A 65 -9.98 -2.42 -3.90
C ILE A 65 -9.19 -3.52 -4.62
N VAL A 66 -9.88 -4.51 -5.19
CA VAL A 66 -9.28 -5.58 -6.00
C VAL A 66 -9.11 -5.10 -7.44
N LEU A 67 -7.95 -5.37 -8.02
CA LEU A 67 -7.52 -4.83 -9.30
C LEU A 67 -7.25 -5.93 -10.33
N ASP A 68 -7.28 -5.56 -11.61
CA ASP A 68 -6.53 -6.26 -12.64
C ASP A 68 -5.08 -5.73 -12.76
N ASP A 69 -4.29 -6.33 -13.66
CA ASP A 69 -2.89 -5.98 -13.90
C ASP A 69 -2.65 -4.56 -14.44
N ASP A 70 -3.71 -3.86 -14.87
CA ASP A 70 -3.67 -2.52 -15.46
C ASP A 70 -4.27 -1.47 -14.51
N ASP A 71 -4.42 -1.82 -13.23
CA ASP A 71 -4.96 -0.96 -12.17
C ASP A 71 -6.41 -0.56 -12.41
N LYS A 72 -7.20 -1.44 -13.04
CA LYS A 72 -8.65 -1.28 -13.14
C LYS A 72 -9.33 -1.98 -11.95
N PRO A 73 -10.23 -1.29 -11.22
CA PRO A 73 -10.97 -1.91 -10.14
C PRO A 73 -11.93 -2.97 -10.70
N ILE A 74 -11.79 -4.21 -10.25
CA ILE A 74 -12.60 -5.35 -10.67
C ILE A 74 -13.43 -5.95 -9.54
N GLY A 75 -13.26 -5.46 -8.31
CA GLY A 75 -14.08 -5.81 -7.15
C GLY A 75 -13.52 -5.21 -5.86
N SER A 76 -13.99 -5.74 -4.75
CA SER A 76 -13.46 -5.45 -3.41
C SER A 76 -13.42 -6.70 -2.55
N ALA A 77 -12.51 -6.73 -1.59
CA ALA A 77 -12.39 -7.84 -0.66
C ALA A 77 -11.87 -7.35 0.69
N SER A 78 -12.05 -8.16 1.73
CA SER A 78 -11.45 -7.85 3.03
C SER A 78 -9.93 -7.78 2.92
N LYS A 79 -9.31 -6.93 3.73
CA LYS A 79 -7.87 -6.84 3.88
C LYS A 79 -7.27 -8.22 4.16
N LYS A 80 -7.91 -9.01 5.03
CA LYS A 80 -7.54 -10.40 5.27
C LYS A 80 -7.40 -11.20 3.96
N THR A 81 -8.47 -11.22 3.15
CA THR A 81 -8.52 -11.97 1.88
C THR A 81 -7.40 -11.55 0.95
N CYS A 82 -7.14 -10.24 0.85
CA CYS A 82 -6.10 -9.66 0.00
C CYS A 82 -4.67 -10.02 0.43
N HIS A 83 -4.41 -10.24 1.72
CA HIS A 83 -3.05 -10.44 2.25
C HIS A 83 -2.69 -11.90 2.51
N LEU A 84 -3.58 -12.86 2.21
CA LEU A 84 -3.28 -14.29 2.33
C LEU A 84 -2.46 -14.77 1.13
N MET A 85 -1.31 -15.40 1.38
CA MET A 85 -0.45 -15.96 0.34
C MET A 85 -1.17 -16.98 -0.54
N THR A 86 -2.14 -17.73 0.01
CA THR A 86 -2.97 -18.66 -0.76
C THR A 86 -3.79 -17.98 -1.85
N ASN A 87 -4.18 -16.72 -1.67
CA ASN A 87 -4.93 -15.95 -2.67
C ASN A 87 -3.98 -15.16 -3.58
N ILE A 88 -2.93 -14.57 -2.99
CA ILE A 88 -1.88 -13.86 -3.70
C ILE A 88 -1.18 -14.78 -4.73
N ASP A 89 -0.88 -16.03 -4.38
CA ASP A 89 -0.24 -16.96 -5.32
C ASP A 89 -1.17 -17.46 -6.43
N GLN A 90 -2.48 -17.25 -6.27
CA GLN A 90 -3.48 -17.39 -7.34
C GLN A 90 -3.66 -16.09 -8.14
N GLY A 91 -2.98 -15.01 -7.76
CA GLY A 91 -2.88 -13.74 -8.47
C GLY A 91 -3.67 -12.58 -7.86
N LEU A 92 -4.37 -12.77 -6.72
CA LEU A 92 -5.21 -11.72 -6.14
C LEU A 92 -4.39 -10.46 -5.85
N LEU A 93 -4.78 -9.35 -6.48
CA LEU A 93 -4.07 -8.08 -6.51
C LEU A 93 -4.97 -6.96 -5.97
N HIS A 94 -4.43 -6.06 -5.15
CA HIS A 94 -5.16 -4.91 -4.63
C HIS A 94 -4.41 -3.58 -4.77
N ARG A 95 -5.15 -2.48 -4.66
CA ARG A 95 -4.56 -1.13 -4.70
C ARG A 95 -3.94 -0.77 -3.37
N ALA A 96 -2.79 -0.11 -3.40
CA ALA A 96 -2.09 0.41 -2.22
C ALA A 96 -1.50 1.81 -2.46
N PHE A 97 -0.95 2.39 -1.40
CA PHE A 97 -0.15 3.60 -1.49
C PHE A 97 1.02 3.59 -0.50
N SER A 98 2.07 4.31 -0.87
CA SER A 98 3.26 4.57 -0.06
C SER A 98 3.53 6.07 -0.01
N VAL A 99 3.44 6.66 1.19
CA VAL A 99 3.76 8.07 1.45
C VAL A 99 5.23 8.23 1.84
N PHE A 100 5.88 9.22 1.24
CA PHE A 100 7.19 9.72 1.61
C PHE A 100 7.04 11.19 2.03
N LEU A 101 7.00 11.43 3.34
CA LEU A 101 6.90 12.76 3.93
C LEU A 101 8.29 13.30 4.26
N PHE A 102 8.61 14.46 3.71
CA PHE A 102 9.86 15.17 3.98
C PHE A 102 9.59 16.40 4.83
N ASP A 103 10.45 16.69 5.79
CA ASP A 103 10.40 17.94 6.54
C ASP A 103 11.01 19.12 5.74
N SER A 104 11.00 20.32 6.33
CA SER A 104 11.64 21.52 5.75
C SER A 104 13.15 21.37 5.53
N ASN A 105 13.81 20.47 6.27
CA ASN A 105 15.22 20.13 6.13
C ASN A 105 15.47 19.00 5.10
N LYS A 106 14.44 18.58 4.36
CA LYS A 106 14.48 17.48 3.38
C LYS A 106 14.87 16.14 4.01
N ARG A 107 14.56 15.92 5.29
CA ARG A 107 14.69 14.62 5.96
C ARG A 107 13.40 13.83 5.78
N LEU A 108 13.50 12.55 5.45
CA LEU A 108 12.37 11.64 5.31
C LEU A 108 11.91 11.16 6.68
N LEU A 109 10.61 11.24 6.96
CA LEU A 109 10.00 10.59 8.11
C LEU A 109 9.84 9.09 7.84
N LEU A 110 10.52 8.27 8.63
CA LEU A 110 10.32 6.82 8.69
C LEU A 110 9.41 6.45 9.85
N GLN A 111 8.72 5.34 9.69
CA GLN A 111 8.11 4.63 10.82
C GLN A 111 8.74 3.24 10.98
N GLN A 112 8.74 2.75 12.21
CA GLN A 112 8.91 1.34 12.51
C GLN A 112 7.54 0.74 12.81
N ARG A 113 7.17 -0.30 12.08
CA ARG A 113 5.89 -1.00 12.23
C ARG A 113 5.77 -1.62 13.62
N ALA A 114 4.62 -1.47 14.26
CA ALA A 114 4.36 -2.08 15.57
C ALA A 114 4.50 -3.61 15.54
N THR A 115 4.76 -4.20 16.72
CA THR A 115 4.91 -5.66 16.85
C THR A 115 3.60 -6.39 16.59
N GLU A 116 2.47 -5.71 16.82
CA GLU A 116 1.11 -6.21 16.65
C GLU A 116 0.72 -6.36 15.17
N LYS A 117 1.43 -5.70 14.24
CA LYS A 117 1.13 -5.73 12.80
C LYS A 117 1.17 -7.15 12.27
N ILE A 118 0.12 -7.55 11.55
CA ILE A 118 0.01 -8.89 10.96
C ILE A 118 1.08 -9.13 9.89
N THR A 119 1.31 -8.15 9.00
CA THR A 119 2.38 -8.19 8.01
C THR A 119 3.60 -7.37 8.45
N PHE A 120 4.79 -7.93 8.27
CA PHE A 120 6.10 -7.29 8.52
C PHE A 120 6.21 -6.54 9.86
N PRO A 121 5.88 -7.16 11.01
CA PRO A 121 6.05 -6.51 12.31
C PRO A 121 7.52 -6.15 12.56
N ASP A 122 7.74 -5.09 13.34
CA ASP A 122 9.05 -4.58 13.77
C ASP A 122 9.99 -4.07 12.66
N MET A 123 9.55 -4.03 11.41
CA MET A 123 10.34 -3.53 10.29
C MET A 123 10.20 -2.00 10.13
N TRP A 124 11.32 -1.34 9.81
CA TRP A 124 11.35 0.05 9.37
C TRP A 124 10.85 0.18 7.92
N THR A 125 10.11 1.24 7.65
CA THR A 125 9.53 1.54 6.33
C THR A 125 9.43 3.06 6.12
N ASN A 126 9.02 3.49 4.92
CA ASN A 126 8.65 4.88 4.63
C ASN A 126 7.49 5.36 5.52
N THR A 127 7.13 6.64 5.39
CA THR A 127 6.25 7.34 6.33
C THR A 127 4.94 6.63 6.65
N CYS A 128 4.19 6.20 5.64
CA CYS A 128 2.90 5.53 5.82
C CYS A 128 2.58 4.67 4.59
N CYS A 129 2.20 3.41 4.81
CA CYS A 129 1.79 2.48 3.76
C CYS A 129 0.45 1.84 4.14
N SER A 130 -0.54 1.93 3.26
CA SER A 130 -1.87 1.36 3.50
C SER A 130 -2.66 1.33 2.19
N HIS A 131 -3.94 1.01 2.30
CA HIS A 131 -4.85 0.85 1.17
C HIS A 131 -5.88 1.99 1.10
N PRO A 132 -6.21 2.49 -0.11
CA PRO A 132 -7.50 3.15 -0.32
C PRO A 132 -8.63 2.14 -0.13
N LEU A 133 -9.72 2.58 0.49
CA LEU A 133 -10.88 1.74 0.73
C LEU A 133 -11.79 1.67 -0.51
N GLY A 134 -12.46 0.53 -0.67
CA GLY A 134 -13.52 0.31 -1.66
C GLY A 134 -14.80 1.08 -1.35
N ILE A 135 -14.70 2.39 -1.16
CA ILE A 135 -15.81 3.30 -0.83
C ILE A 135 -15.85 4.47 -1.81
N ALA A 136 -16.99 5.17 -1.81
CA ALA A 136 -17.15 6.43 -2.52
C ALA A 136 -16.09 7.44 -2.08
N GLY A 137 -15.36 8.00 -3.04
CA GLY A 137 -14.31 9.00 -2.80
C GLY A 137 -12.89 8.45 -2.70
N GLU A 138 -12.68 7.18 -2.35
CA GLU A 138 -11.34 6.56 -2.33
C GLU A 138 -11.08 5.57 -3.48
N THR A 139 -12.14 5.09 -4.16
CA THR A 139 -12.01 4.05 -5.21
C THR A 139 -11.31 4.55 -6.48
N GLY A 140 -12.00 5.28 -7.37
CA GLY A 140 -11.45 5.80 -8.64
C GLY A 140 -11.11 4.73 -9.70
N SER A 141 -11.72 4.81 -10.89
CA SER A 141 -11.46 3.90 -12.03
C SER A 141 -10.40 4.38 -13.01
N GLU A 142 -10.28 5.69 -13.17
CA GLU A 142 -9.29 6.35 -14.02
C GLU A 142 -8.19 6.96 -13.16
N LEU A 143 -7.00 7.14 -13.76
CA LEU A 143 -5.79 7.51 -13.02
C LEU A 143 -6.00 8.75 -12.14
N ASP A 144 -6.55 9.84 -12.68
CA ASP A 144 -6.75 11.08 -11.92
C ASP A 144 -7.70 10.89 -10.72
N ALA A 145 -8.77 10.11 -10.90
CA ALA A 145 -9.73 9.81 -9.84
C ALA A 145 -9.11 8.89 -8.78
N ALA A 146 -8.33 7.90 -9.21
CA ALA A 146 -7.62 6.98 -8.32
C ALA A 146 -6.53 7.70 -7.52
N VAL A 147 -5.76 8.61 -8.14
CA VAL A 147 -4.77 9.46 -7.45
C VAL A 147 -5.46 10.29 -6.37
N LEU A 148 -6.60 10.92 -6.67
CA LEU A 148 -7.34 11.69 -5.66
C LEU A 148 -7.87 10.80 -4.53
N GLY A 149 -8.36 9.60 -4.85
CA GLY A 149 -8.81 8.63 -3.86
C GLY A 149 -7.70 8.16 -2.94
N VAL A 150 -6.54 7.83 -3.52
CA VAL A 150 -5.33 7.46 -2.79
C VAL A 150 -4.82 8.61 -1.91
N LYS A 151 -4.86 9.86 -2.36
CA LYS A 151 -4.49 11.02 -1.51
C LYS A 151 -5.39 11.15 -0.29
N ARG A 152 -6.70 10.92 -0.43
CA ARG A 152 -7.65 10.92 0.70
C ARG A 152 -7.34 9.79 1.68
N ALA A 153 -7.06 8.60 1.16
CA ALA A 153 -6.67 7.45 1.98
C ALA A 153 -5.36 7.71 2.73
N ALA A 154 -4.37 8.31 2.06
CA ALA A 154 -3.10 8.71 2.66
C ALA A 154 -3.30 9.70 3.80
N GLN A 155 -4.09 10.77 3.59
CA GLN A 155 -4.40 11.73 4.64
C GLN A 155 -5.11 11.07 5.85
N ARG A 156 -6.09 10.20 5.58
CA ARG A 156 -6.80 9.43 6.63
C ARG A 156 -5.83 8.56 7.44
N LYS A 157 -4.92 7.86 6.78
CA LYS A 157 -4.00 6.92 7.41
C LYS A 157 -2.82 7.60 8.10
N LEU A 158 -2.31 8.73 7.59
CA LEU A 158 -1.35 9.56 8.31
C LEU A 158 -1.92 10.06 9.64
N ASN A 159 -3.20 10.46 9.66
CA ASN A 159 -3.87 10.82 10.90
C ASN A 159 -4.04 9.61 11.83
N HIS A 160 -4.46 8.46 11.31
CA HIS A 160 -4.70 7.27 12.12
C HIS A 160 -3.40 6.65 12.70
N GLU A 161 -2.33 6.53 11.90
CA GLU A 161 -1.09 5.85 12.32
C GLU A 161 -0.13 6.79 13.06
N LEU A 162 -0.01 8.04 12.61
CA LEU A 162 1.00 8.99 13.09
C LEU A 162 0.42 10.19 13.83
N GLY A 163 -0.91 10.32 13.92
CA GLY A 163 -1.56 11.48 14.54
C GLY A 163 -1.45 12.78 13.72
N ILE A 164 -1.00 12.70 12.48
CA ILE A 164 -0.80 13.87 11.61
C ILE A 164 -2.16 14.37 11.15
N LYS A 165 -2.58 15.51 11.72
CA LYS A 165 -3.87 16.13 11.41
C LYS A 165 -3.99 16.53 9.93
N PRO A 166 -5.18 16.37 9.30
CA PRO A 166 -5.41 16.71 7.90
C PRO A 166 -4.98 18.11 7.46
N GLU A 167 -5.07 19.11 8.34
CA GLU A 167 -4.72 20.50 8.04
C GLU A 167 -3.22 20.69 7.80
N GLN A 168 -2.38 19.81 8.34
CA GLN A 168 -0.92 19.82 8.14
C GLN A 168 -0.52 19.20 6.80
N VAL A 169 -1.39 18.38 6.21
CA VAL A 169 -1.14 17.60 4.98
C VAL A 169 -2.33 17.72 4.02
N PRO A 170 -2.63 18.92 3.51
CA PRO A 170 -3.78 19.11 2.63
C PRO A 170 -3.59 18.40 1.28
N LEU A 171 -4.69 17.93 0.67
CA LEU A 171 -4.68 17.02 -0.48
C LEU A 171 -3.95 17.56 -1.72
N ASP A 172 -3.95 18.86 -1.92
CA ASP A 172 -3.26 19.55 -3.02
C ASP A 172 -1.73 19.55 -2.87
N LYS A 173 -1.22 19.29 -1.65
CA LYS A 173 0.22 19.22 -1.37
C LYS A 173 0.83 17.84 -1.58
N PHE A 174 0.00 16.80 -1.74
CA PHE A 174 0.51 15.50 -2.16
C PHE A 174 0.89 15.53 -3.63
N GLU A 175 2.07 15.01 -3.93
CA GLU A 175 2.59 14.86 -5.29
C GLU A 175 2.59 13.38 -5.65
N PHE A 176 1.92 13.04 -6.76
CA PHE A 176 1.91 11.68 -7.27
C PHE A 176 3.11 11.48 -8.21
N PHE A 177 3.91 10.45 -7.95
CA PHE A 177 5.11 10.16 -8.72
C PHE A 177 4.84 9.09 -9.79
N THR A 178 4.54 7.88 -9.34
CA THR A 178 4.38 6.71 -10.20
C THR A 178 3.57 5.62 -9.49
N ARG A 179 3.33 4.52 -10.18
CA ARG A 179 2.76 3.28 -9.61
C ARG A 179 3.75 2.14 -9.75
N ILE A 180 3.87 1.33 -8.71
CA ILE A 180 4.75 0.15 -8.68
C ILE A 180 3.91 -1.10 -8.43
N HIS A 181 3.98 -2.07 -9.33
CA HIS A 181 3.44 -3.41 -9.12
C HIS A 181 4.54 -4.30 -8.54
N TYR A 182 4.35 -4.77 -7.30
CA TYR A 182 5.28 -5.69 -6.62
C TYR A 182 4.53 -6.82 -5.88
N LYS A 183 5.27 -7.89 -5.55
CA LYS A 183 4.80 -8.99 -4.68
C LYS A 183 5.85 -9.34 -3.63
N ALA A 184 5.45 -9.44 -2.37
CA ALA A 184 6.37 -9.75 -1.28
C ALA A 184 5.72 -10.61 -0.18
N PRO A 185 6.22 -11.83 0.10
CA PRO A 185 5.77 -12.60 1.27
C PRO A 185 6.27 -11.95 2.58
N SER A 186 5.42 -11.93 3.61
CA SER A 186 5.75 -11.49 4.97
C SER A 186 6.20 -12.66 5.82
N ASP A 187 5.30 -13.61 6.03
CA ASP A 187 5.57 -14.92 6.60
C ASP A 187 4.92 -15.98 5.69
N GLY A 188 5.12 -17.27 5.95
CA GLY A 188 4.60 -18.31 5.06
C GLY A 188 3.09 -18.20 4.76
N LYS A 189 2.32 -17.48 5.58
CA LYS A 189 0.87 -17.30 5.42
C LYS A 189 0.48 -15.94 4.84
N TRP A 190 1.14 -14.86 5.25
CA TRP A 190 0.76 -13.50 4.88
C TRP A 190 1.76 -12.86 3.91
N GLY A 191 1.29 -11.94 3.07
CA GLY A 191 2.14 -11.18 2.16
C GLY A 191 1.41 -9.99 1.56
N GLU A 192 2.07 -9.38 0.57
CA GLU A 192 1.59 -8.22 -0.19
C GLU A 192 1.67 -8.54 -1.68
N HIS A 193 0.65 -8.15 -2.43
CA HIS A 193 0.63 -8.15 -3.88
C HIS A 193 -0.17 -6.95 -4.33
N GLU A 194 0.53 -5.90 -4.78
CA GLU A 194 -0.03 -4.55 -4.81
C GLU A 194 0.34 -3.80 -6.09
N ILE A 195 -0.58 -2.94 -6.55
CA ILE A 195 -0.24 -1.74 -7.34
C ILE A 195 -0.17 -0.57 -6.36
N ASP A 196 1.06 -0.17 -6.05
CA ASP A 196 1.40 0.81 -5.03
C ASP A 196 1.60 2.21 -5.62
N TYR A 197 0.79 3.15 -5.19
CA TYR A 197 0.87 4.56 -5.57
C TYR A 197 1.90 5.29 -4.73
N ILE A 198 2.92 5.85 -5.40
CA ILE A 198 3.99 6.58 -4.72
C ILE A 198 3.60 8.05 -4.56
N LEU A 199 3.41 8.47 -3.31
CA LEU A 199 3.03 9.82 -2.93
C LEU A 199 4.14 10.51 -2.15
N PHE A 200 4.48 11.73 -2.55
CA PHE A 200 5.39 12.60 -1.81
C PHE A 200 4.61 13.74 -1.19
N ILE A 201 5.07 14.22 -0.03
CA ILE A 201 4.59 15.46 0.56
C ILE A 201 5.73 16.10 1.35
N GLN A 202 5.88 17.42 1.26
CA GLN A 202 6.80 18.16 2.12
C GLN A 202 6.00 18.98 3.14
N ALA A 203 6.16 18.66 4.42
CA ALA A 203 5.48 19.32 5.52
C ALA A 203 6.24 19.11 6.83
N ASP A 204 6.30 20.14 7.67
CA ASP A 204 6.65 19.99 9.07
C ASP A 204 5.37 19.61 9.84
N VAL A 205 5.40 18.49 10.57
CA VAL A 205 4.21 17.91 11.17
C VAL A 205 4.43 17.55 12.64
N ASP A 206 3.37 17.71 13.43
CA ASP A 206 3.28 17.15 14.77
C ASP A 206 2.97 15.63 14.69
N LEU A 207 3.62 14.85 15.54
CA LEU A 207 3.42 13.39 15.63
C LEU A 207 2.75 13.02 16.96
N ASP A 208 1.72 12.19 16.86
CA ASP A 208 1.07 11.49 17.98
C ASP A 208 0.82 10.03 17.55
N PRO A 209 1.88 9.19 17.48
CA PRO A 209 1.78 7.88 16.85
C PRO A 209 0.87 6.92 17.63
N ASN A 210 0.02 6.20 16.89
CA ASN A 210 -0.76 5.09 17.45
C ASN A 210 0.16 3.89 17.66
N LEU A 211 0.43 3.54 18.92
CA LEU A 211 1.37 2.47 19.28
C LEU A 211 0.94 1.07 18.81
N ASN A 212 -0.33 0.87 18.44
CA ASN A 212 -0.79 -0.37 17.81
C ASN A 212 -0.39 -0.47 16.32
N GLU A 213 -0.07 0.66 15.70
CA GLU A 213 0.33 0.75 14.29
C GLU A 213 1.84 1.00 14.13
N VAL A 214 2.40 1.87 14.98
CA VAL A 214 3.75 2.41 14.89
C VAL A 214 4.47 2.31 16.23
N ARG A 215 5.59 1.57 16.28
CA ARG A 215 6.39 1.44 17.51
C ARG A 215 7.47 2.51 17.66
N ASP A 216 7.92 3.10 16.56
CA ASP A 216 8.96 4.14 16.58
C ASP A 216 8.89 4.98 15.30
N THR A 217 9.45 6.19 15.35
CA THR A 217 9.53 7.10 14.20
C THR A 217 10.90 7.76 14.14
N LYS A 218 11.37 8.09 12.93
CA LYS A 218 12.66 8.75 12.77
C LYS A 218 12.72 9.60 11.52
N TYR A 219 13.10 10.87 11.67
CA TYR A 219 13.54 11.69 10.55
C TYR A 219 14.98 11.36 10.20
N VAL A 220 15.24 11.10 8.92
CA VAL A 220 16.59 10.76 8.41
C VAL A 220 16.91 11.53 7.14
N SER A 221 18.17 11.94 7.00
CA SER A 221 18.75 12.31 5.71
C SER A 221 18.99 11.08 4.83
N ALA A 222 19.27 11.30 3.54
CA ALA A 222 19.59 10.22 2.61
C ALA A 222 20.82 9.42 3.06
N ASP A 223 21.85 10.08 3.59
CA ASP A 223 23.07 9.41 4.04
C ASP A 223 22.86 8.65 5.36
N GLU A 224 22.04 9.18 6.27
CA GLU A 224 21.64 8.45 7.48
C GLU A 224 20.82 7.20 7.12
N LEU A 225 19.91 7.28 6.14
CA LEU A 225 19.15 6.12 5.67
C LEU A 225 20.06 5.04 5.05
N LYS A 226 21.01 5.44 4.20
CA LYS A 226 22.03 4.51 3.67
C LYS A 226 22.82 3.84 4.79
N ALA A 227 23.26 4.61 5.78
CA ALA A 227 23.95 4.07 6.94
C ALA A 227 23.06 3.11 7.76
N MET A 228 21.76 3.39 7.87
CA MET A 228 20.80 2.50 8.54
C MET A 228 20.60 1.18 7.78
N PHE A 229 20.67 1.15 6.45
CA PHE A 229 20.61 -0.10 5.69
C PHE A 229 21.79 -1.04 5.96
N GLU A 230 22.95 -0.48 6.31
CA GLU A 230 24.16 -1.25 6.64
C GLU A 230 24.22 -1.68 8.12
N GLN A 231 23.33 -1.17 8.98
CA GLN A 231 23.33 -1.48 10.41
C GLN A 231 22.78 -2.88 10.68
N PRO A 232 23.58 -3.79 11.29
CA PRO A 232 23.10 -5.10 11.69
C PRO A 232 21.94 -5.00 12.69
N GLY A 233 20.91 -5.82 12.48
CA GLY A 233 19.75 -5.89 13.38
C GLY A 233 18.56 -5.01 12.98
N LEU A 234 18.77 -3.99 12.14
CA LEU A 234 17.65 -3.27 11.53
C LEU A 234 17.04 -4.08 10.38
N LYS A 235 15.72 -4.24 10.42
CA LYS A 235 14.95 -4.86 9.35
C LYS A 235 14.13 -3.80 8.64
N PHE A 236 14.00 -3.93 7.33
CA PHE A 236 13.22 -3.02 6.51
C PHE A 236 12.26 -3.81 5.64
N THR A 237 11.12 -3.20 5.36
CA THR A 237 10.10 -3.79 4.51
C THR A 237 10.63 -3.96 3.07
N PRO A 238 10.20 -5.01 2.34
CA PRO A 238 10.71 -5.29 1.01
C PRO A 238 10.47 -4.16 0.01
N TRP A 239 9.27 -3.58 -0.01
CA TRP A 239 8.93 -2.47 -0.91
C TRP A 239 9.76 -1.23 -0.61
N PHE A 240 10.03 -0.92 0.66
CA PHE A 240 10.81 0.26 1.01
C PHE A 240 12.25 0.13 0.53
N LYS A 241 12.88 -1.04 0.72
CA LYS A 241 14.22 -1.32 0.15
C LYS A 241 14.22 -1.26 -1.37
N LEU A 242 13.20 -1.84 -2.02
CA LEU A 242 13.03 -1.82 -3.46
C LEU A 242 13.00 -0.38 -4.00
N ILE A 243 12.08 0.44 -3.48
CA ILE A 243 11.89 1.85 -3.87
C ILE A 243 13.16 2.66 -3.58
N CYS A 244 13.80 2.44 -2.43
CA CYS A 244 15.03 3.14 -2.07
C CYS A 244 16.15 2.91 -3.08
N ASN A 245 16.41 1.65 -3.40
CA ASN A 245 17.52 1.25 -4.25
C ASN A 245 17.25 1.49 -5.74
N SER A 246 15.98 1.62 -6.15
CA SER A 246 15.63 1.83 -7.55
C SER A 246 15.43 3.29 -7.94
N MET A 247 14.91 4.14 -7.03
CA MET A 247 14.41 5.45 -7.44
C MET A 247 14.49 6.54 -6.36
N LEU A 248 14.26 6.21 -5.07
CA LEU A 248 14.12 7.23 -4.03
C LEU A 248 15.36 8.11 -3.89
N PHE A 249 16.56 7.53 -3.85
CA PHE A 249 17.77 8.32 -3.61
C PHE A 249 18.06 9.31 -4.76
N GLU A 250 17.71 8.95 -5.99
CA GLU A 250 17.77 9.86 -7.13
C GLU A 250 16.76 10.99 -6.97
N TRP A 251 15.49 10.68 -6.75
CA TRP A 251 14.43 11.68 -6.57
C TRP A 251 14.71 12.61 -5.39
N TRP A 252 15.21 12.05 -4.28
CA TRP A 252 15.58 12.79 -3.09
C TRP A 252 16.65 13.84 -3.38
N SER A 253 17.65 13.51 -4.21
CA SER A 253 18.70 14.45 -4.62
C SER A 253 18.17 15.67 -5.39
N HIS A 254 16.97 15.55 -5.95
CA HIS A 254 16.28 16.62 -6.67
C HIS A 254 15.19 17.34 -5.85
N LEU A 255 15.01 17.03 -4.56
CA LEU A 255 14.01 17.73 -3.73
C LEU A 255 14.26 19.23 -3.69
N GLY A 256 13.20 20.01 -3.95
CA GLY A 256 13.25 21.47 -4.03
C GLY A 256 13.92 22.03 -5.29
N SER A 257 14.20 21.18 -6.29
CA SER A 257 14.70 21.57 -7.61
C SER A 257 13.60 21.42 -8.68
N PRO A 258 13.55 22.28 -9.71
CA PRO A 258 12.67 22.10 -10.87
C PRO A 258 12.89 20.76 -11.60
N SER A 259 14.06 20.14 -11.45
CA SER A 259 14.35 18.83 -12.05
C SER A 259 13.56 17.67 -11.43
N LEU A 260 12.90 17.87 -10.29
CA LEU A 260 12.04 16.85 -9.68
C LEU A 260 10.78 16.60 -10.51
N GLU A 261 10.28 17.61 -11.23
CA GLU A 261 9.02 17.56 -11.99
C GLU A 261 9.01 16.44 -13.05
N GLN A 262 10.17 16.10 -13.61
CA GLN A 262 10.27 15.06 -14.64
C GLN A 262 9.92 13.65 -14.14
N TYR A 263 9.92 13.44 -12.82
CA TYR A 263 9.62 12.14 -12.18
C TYR A 263 8.16 12.03 -11.71
N LYS A 264 7.36 13.10 -11.85
CA LYS A 264 5.98 13.16 -11.38
C LYS A 264 4.99 12.69 -12.45
N GLY A 265 3.89 12.08 -12.01
CA GLY A 265 2.75 11.78 -12.87
C GLY A 265 3.01 10.73 -13.94
N GLU A 266 3.91 9.78 -13.71
CA GLU A 266 4.16 8.70 -14.65
C GLU A 266 2.88 7.87 -14.86
N LYS A 267 2.53 7.66 -16.14
CA LYS A 267 1.31 6.95 -16.52
C LYS A 267 1.49 5.44 -16.55
N GLU A 268 2.69 4.97 -16.85
CA GLU A 268 2.99 3.53 -16.90
C GLU A 268 3.18 2.96 -15.50
N ILE A 269 2.81 1.69 -15.31
CA ILE A 269 3.02 0.98 -14.05
C ILE A 269 4.40 0.31 -14.12
N ARG A 270 5.26 0.61 -13.14
CA ARG A 270 6.56 -0.05 -12.99
C ARG A 270 6.35 -1.44 -12.41
N ARG A 271 6.76 -2.49 -13.13
CA ARG A 271 6.65 -3.88 -12.65
C ARG A 271 7.99 -4.31 -12.08
N MET A 272 8.04 -4.61 -10.79
CA MET A 272 9.29 -4.76 -10.02
C MET A 272 9.30 -5.99 -9.12
#